data_AF-A0A524KIC0-F1
#
_entry.id   AF-A0A524KIC0-F1
#
_cell.length_a   1.000
_cell.length_b   1.000
_cell.length_c   1.000
_cell.angle_alpha   90.00
_cell.angle_beta   90.00
_cell.angle_gamma   90.00
#
_symmetry.space_group_name_H-M   'P 1'
#
loop_
_entity.id
_entity.type
_entity.pdbx_description
1 polymer ?
#
loop_
_entity_poly.entity_id
_entity_poly.type
_entity_poly.pdbx_seq_one_letter_code
_entity_poly.pdbx_strand_id
1 'polypeptide(L)' 'MFSEAFPDLRTTVEDLVVETETGKIAVRWSAMGTNRSRYLGIGPTHQPTRITGIEIIEVRGGQIVRRWGEWDITDHAER' A
#
# COMPACT_ATOMS: atom_id res chain seq x y z
N MET A 1 -10.06 3.16 9.50
CA MET A 1 -10.02 4.25 8.49
C MET A 1 -9.70 3.74 7.08
N PHE A 2 -8.46 3.34 6.72
CA PHE A 2 -8.16 2.81 5.37
C PHE A 2 -8.74 1.41 5.13
N SER A 3 -8.55 0.47 6.07
CA SER A 3 -9.09 -0.89 5.99
C SER A 3 -10.62 -0.95 6.02
N GLU A 4 -11.30 0.06 6.59
CA GLU A 4 -12.76 0.19 6.54
C GLU A 4 -13.24 0.79 5.21
N ALA A 5 -12.42 1.65 4.60
CA ALA A 5 -12.69 2.21 3.29
C ALA A 5 -12.48 1.19 2.18
N PHE A 6 -11.51 0.28 2.32
CA PHE A 6 -11.21 -0.78 1.36
C PHE A 6 -11.12 -2.15 2.07
N PRO A 7 -12.24 -2.70 2.54
CA PRO A 7 -12.23 -3.92 3.36
C PRO A 7 -11.90 -5.19 2.58
N ASP A 8 -11.97 -5.13 1.24
CA ASP A 8 -11.68 -6.21 0.31
C ASP A 8 -10.36 -6.01 -0.44
N LEU A 9 -9.47 -5.16 0.09
CA LEU A 9 -8.17 -4.87 -0.51
C LEU A 9 -7.33 -6.15 -0.65
N ARG A 10 -6.84 -6.40 -1.86
CA ARG A 10 -5.85 -7.45 -2.15
C ARG A 10 -4.57 -6.80 -2.64
N THR A 11 -3.46 -7.11 -1.98
CA THR A 11 -2.13 -6.55 -2.28
C THR A 11 -1.25 -7.61 -2.94
N THR A 12 -0.46 -7.17 -3.92
CA THR A 12 0.52 -7.96 -4.66
C THR A 12 1.88 -7.29 -4.54
N VAL A 13 2.91 -8.09 -4.25
CA VAL A 13 4.31 -7.65 -4.38
C VAL A 13 4.70 -7.77 -5.85
N GLU A 14 5.01 -6.64 -6.48
CA GLU A 14 5.35 -6.55 -7.90
C GLU A 14 6.86 -6.67 -8.12
N ASP A 15 7.65 -6.19 -7.16
CA ASP A 15 9.11 -6.25 -7.20
C ASP A 15 9.70 -6.17 -5.79
N LEU A 16 10.88 -6.75 -5.62
CA LEU A 16 11.54 -6.85 -4.32
C LEU A 16 13.06 -6.80 -4.50
N VAL A 17 13.70 -5.83 -3.87
CA VAL A 17 15.15 -5.75 -3.75
C VAL A 17 15.53 -5.87 -2.29
N VAL A 18 16.46 -6.76 -1.97
CA VAL A 18 16.91 -7.04 -0.60
C VAL A 18 18.41 -6.83 -0.49
N GLU A 19 18.82 -5.89 0.37
CA GLU A 19 20.18 -5.73 0.82
C GLU A 19 20.36 -6.53 2.11
N THR A 20 20.80 -7.78 1.97
CA THR A 20 20.85 -8.75 3.07
C THR A 20 21.80 -8.35 4.19
N GLU A 21 22.90 -7.65 3.89
CA GLU A 21 23.90 -7.20 4.87
C GLU A 21 23.33 -6.19 5.87
N THR A 22 22.47 -5.30 5.41
CA THR A 22 21.89 -4.23 6.24
C THR A 22 20.47 -4.57 6.72
N GLY A 23 19.83 -5.57 6.10
CA GLY A 23 18.42 -5.89 6.31
C GLY A 23 17.47 -4.86 5.68
N LYS A 24 17.95 -4.05 4.74
CA LYS A 24 17.10 -3.10 3.98
C LYS A 24 16.42 -3.80 2.82
N ILE A 25 15.15 -3.50 2.65
CA ILE A 25 14.28 -4.09 1.64
C ILE A 25 13.56 -2.96 0.93
N ALA A 26 13.62 -2.91 -0.40
CA ALA A 26 12.75 -2.09 -1.21
C ALA A 26 11.66 -2.97 -1.82
N VAL A 27 10.39 -2.60 -1.65
CA VAL A 27 9.23 -3.33 -2.16
C VAL A 27 8.46 -2.40 -3.09
N ARG A 28 8.19 -2.82 -4.32
CA ARG A 28 7.15 -2.21 -5.16
C ARG A 28 5.91 -3.08 -5.09
N TRP A 29 4.75 -2.48 -4.87
CA TRP A 29 3.51 -3.22 -4.68
C TRP A 29 2.34 -2.55 -5.39
N SER A 30 1.31 -3.34 -5.68
CA SER A 30 0.00 -2.85 -6.10
C SER A 30 -1.10 -3.48 -5.26
N ALA A 31 -2.24 -2.81 -5.18
CA ALA A 31 -3.42 -3.32 -4.51
C ALA A 31 -4.69 -2.95 -5.27
N MET A 32 -5.71 -3.78 -5.12
CA MET A 32 -7.05 -3.57 -5.67
C MET A 32 -8.08 -3.77 -4.57
N GLY A 33 -9.00 -2.82 -4.43
CA GLY A 33 -10.10 -2.90 -3.45
C GLY A 33 -11.28 -2.03 -3.86
N THR A 34 -12.42 -2.22 -3.20
CA THR A 34 -13.64 -1.44 -3.44
C THR A 34 -13.78 -0.35 -2.40
N ASN A 35 -13.96 0.90 -2.80
CA ASN A 35 -14.20 1.96 -1.83
C ASN A 35 -15.62 1.88 -1.23
N ARG A 36 -15.72 1.41 0.02
CA ARG A 36 -17.00 1.21 0.74
C ARG A 36 -17.31 2.28 1.78
N SER A 37 -16.34 3.13 2.11
CA SER A 37 -16.50 4.22 3.08
C SER A 37 -15.78 5.47 2.60
N ARG A 38 -16.20 6.65 3.08
CA ARG A 38 -15.53 7.91 2.77
C ARG A 38 -14.04 7.85 3.15
N TYR A 39 -13.17 8.16 2.20
CA TYR A 39 -11.72 8.14 2.38
C TYR A 39 -11.08 9.33 1.69
N LEU A 40 -10.19 10.04 2.40
CA LEU A 40 -9.55 11.29 1.93
C LEU A 40 -10.53 12.31 1.36
N GLY A 41 -11.73 12.40 1.93
CA GLY A 41 -12.76 13.36 1.52
C GLY A 41 -13.71 12.87 0.43
N ILE A 42 -13.41 11.75 -0.24
CA ILE A 42 -14.13 11.21 -1.39
C ILE A 42 -14.88 9.92 -1.01
N GLY A 43 -16.04 9.68 -1.64
CA GLY A 43 -16.81 8.44 -1.52
C GLY A 43 -17.80 8.39 -0.34
N PRO A 44 -18.43 7.21 -0.10
CA PRO A 44 -18.13 5.92 -0.73
C PRO A 44 -18.46 5.90 -2.22
N THR A 45 -17.52 5.49 -3.06
CA THR A 45 -17.72 5.46 -4.53
C THR A 45 -18.30 4.13 -5.01
N HIS A 46 -18.15 3.06 -4.23
CA HIS A 46 -18.53 1.69 -4.59
C HIS A 46 -17.87 1.17 -5.88
N GLN A 47 -16.77 1.78 -6.30
CA GLN A 47 -16.01 1.37 -7.48
C GLN A 47 -14.73 0.62 -7.09
N PRO A 48 -14.22 -0.27 -7.97
CA PRO A 48 -12.87 -0.78 -7.87
C PRO A 48 -11.85 0.36 -7.96
N THR A 49 -10.88 0.34 -7.06
CA THR A 49 -9.80 1.33 -6.95
C THR A 49 -8.47 0.59 -6.92
N ARG A 50 -7.57 0.99 -7.81
CA ARG A 50 -6.17 0.58 -7.81
C ARG A 50 -5.36 1.52 -6.93
N ILE A 51 -4.51 0.94 -6.10
CA ILE A 51 -3.52 1.67 -5.30
C ILE A 51 -2.17 1.08 -5.61
N THR A 52 -1.15 1.90 -5.75
CA THR A 52 0.23 1.41 -5.92
C THR A 52 1.14 2.09 -4.93
N GLY A 53 2.31 1.50 -4.67
CA GLY A 53 3.27 2.14 -3.81
C GLY A 53 4.64 1.49 -3.84
N ILE A 54 5.57 2.18 -3.21
CA ILE A 54 6.91 1.69 -2.93
C ILE A 54 7.18 1.85 -1.44
N GLU A 55 7.84 0.86 -0.85
CA GLU A 55 8.26 0.85 0.55
C GLU A 55 9.76 0.61 0.64
N ILE A 56 10.42 1.30 1.57
CA ILE A 56 11.73 0.92 2.10
C ILE A 56 11.51 0.43 3.53
N ILE A 57 11.90 -0.81 3.81
CA ILE A 57 11.70 -1.50 5.08
C ILE A 57 13.07 -1.88 5.63
N GLU A 58 13.30 -1.63 6.91
CA GLU A 58 14.46 -2.17 7.63
C GLU A 58 14.02 -3.31 8.54
N VAL A 59 14.68 -4.46 8.42
CA VAL A 59 14.44 -5.65 9.24
C VAL A 59 15.67 -5.98 10.08
N ARG A 60 15.48 -6.16 11.39
CA ARG A 60 16.53 -6.62 12.33
C ARG A 60 15.96 -7.67 13.26
N GLY A 61 16.68 -8.77 13.47
CA GLY A 61 16.21 -9.87 14.31
C GLY A 61 14.87 -10.48 13.88
N GLY A 62 14.56 -10.45 12.57
CA GLY A 62 13.29 -10.92 12.01
C GLY A 62 12.10 -9.97 12.21
N GLN A 63 12.32 -8.76 12.73
CA GLN A 63 11.27 -7.76 12.95
C GLN A 63 11.49 -6.52 12.07
N ILE A 64 10.38 -5.92 11.58
CA ILE A 64 10.42 -4.62 10.92
C ILE A 64 10.71 -3.56 11.99
N VAL A 65 11.85 -2.87 11.87
CA VAL A 65 12.26 -1.81 12.80
C VAL A 65 12.02 -0.41 12.25
N ARG A 66 11.96 -0.25 10.92
CA ARG A 66 11.60 1.00 10.24
C ARG A 66 10.90 0.73 8.92
N ARG A 67 10.08 1.69 8.50
CA ARG A 67 9.40 1.71 7.20
C ARG A 67 9.25 3.16 6.74
N TRP A 68 9.52 3.40 5.46
CA TRP A 68 9.16 4.62 4.73
C TRP A 68 8.45 4.22 3.46
N GLY A 69 7.36 4.91 3.12
CA GLY A 69 6.55 4.52 1.97
C GLY A 69 5.91 5.71 1.30
N GLU A 70 5.79 5.60 -0.03
CA GLU A 70 5.08 6.55 -0.89
C GLU A 70 4.04 5.79 -1.69
N TRP A 71 2.81 6.29 -1.66
CA TRP A 71 1.64 5.63 -2.22
C TRP A 71 1.03 6.51 -3.31
N ASP A 72 0.69 5.91 -4.44
CA ASP A 72 -0.14 6.53 -5.47
C ASP A 72 -1.58 6.00 -5.33
N ILE A 73 -2.47 6.92 -4.98
CA ILE A 73 -3.91 6.70 -4.80
C ILE A 73 -4.74 7.57 -5.75
N THR A 74 -4.11 8.05 -6.83
CA THR A 74 -4.72 9.02 -7.74
C THR A 74 -5.97 8.45 -8.42
N ASP A 75 -6.02 7.14 -8.70
CA ASP A 75 -7.21 6.46 -9.25
C ASP A 75 -8.45 6.53 -8.32
N HIS A 76 -8.26 6.73 -7.01
CA HIS A 76 -9.37 7.05 -6.09
C HIS A 76 -9.72 8.54 -6.11
N ALA A 77 -8.69 9.39 -6.22
CA ALA A 77 -8.80 10.84 -6.07
C ALA A 77 -9.45 11.52 -7.27
N GLU A 78 -9.32 10.94 -8.46
CA GLU A 78 -9.86 11.47 -9.72
C GLU A 78 -11.32 11.06 -9.98
N ARG A 79 -12.02 10.50 -8.98
CA ARG A 79 -13.40 10.00 -9.10
C ARG A 79 -14.44 10.81 -8.33
#